data_AF-A0A1E9J4A7-F1
#
_entry.id   AF-A0A1E9J4A7-F1
#
_cell.length_a   1.000
_cell.length_b   1.000
_cell.length_c   1.000
_cell.angle_alpha   90.00
_cell.angle_beta   90.00
_cell.angle_gamma   90.00
#
_symmetry.space_group_name_H-M   'P 1'
#
loop_
_entity.id
_entity.type
_entity.pdbx_description
1 polymer ?
#
loop_
_entity_poly.entity_id
_entity_poly.type
_entity_poly.pdbx_seq_one_letter_code
_entity_poly.pdbx_strand_id
1 'polypeptide(L)'
;MNKILFLSIILLLLSSCANIDERGFYTEGENVRKHKITGTYYDPSGYDIDNHDIEGYNPEGYDYDGYTREDYKKILNNKKK
;
A
#
# COMPACT_ATOMS: atom_id res chain seq x y z
N MET A 1 -34.21 -15.35 32.02
CA MET A 1 -32.81 -15.38 31.53
C MET A 1 -32.81 -15.53 30.02
N ASN A 2 -32.82 -14.45 29.23
CA ASN A 2 -32.74 -14.51 27.76
C ASN A 2 -32.10 -13.24 27.13
N LYS A 3 -31.41 -12.42 27.94
CA LYS A 3 -30.74 -11.21 27.45
C LYS A 3 -29.30 -11.47 26.98
N ILE A 4 -28.71 -12.60 27.38
CA ILE A 4 -27.30 -12.95 27.08
C ILE A 4 -27.15 -13.51 25.66
N LEU A 5 -28.17 -14.20 25.12
CA LEU A 5 -28.09 -14.77 23.77
C LEU A 5 -28.02 -13.69 22.66
N PHE A 6 -28.71 -12.57 22.85
CA PHE A 6 -28.72 -11.45 21.90
C PHE A 6 -27.39 -10.68 21.85
N LEU A 7 -26.62 -10.68 22.95
CA LEU A 7 -25.33 -9.99 23.00
C LEU A 7 -24.25 -10.74 22.19
N SER A 8 -24.36 -12.06 22.06
CA SER A 8 -23.41 -12.87 21.29
C SER A 8 -23.56 -12.75 19.77
N ILE A 9 -24.77 -12.46 19.28
CA ILE A 9 -25.06 -12.29 17.85
C ILE A 9 -24.59 -10.92 17.33
N ILE A 10 -24.64 -9.88 18.17
CA ILE A 10 -24.08 -8.55 17.83
C ILE A 10 -22.55 -8.60 17.65
N LEU A 11 -21.87 -9.48 18.39
CA LEU A 11 -20.40 -9.63 18.30
C LEU A 11 -19.94 -10.32 17.00
N LEU A 12 -20.81 -11.10 16.36
CA LEU A 12 -20.54 -11.79 15.09
C LEU A 12 -20.80 -10.90 13.85
N LEU A 13 -21.52 -9.78 14.01
CA LEU A 13 -21.87 -8.85 12.93
C LEU A 13 -20.84 -7.73 12.71
N LEU A 14 -19.82 -7.61 13.56
CA LEU A 14 -18.64 -6.79 13.29
C LEU A 14 -17.68 -7.54 12.35
N SER A 15 -18.24 -8.23 11.36
CA SER A 15 -17.47 -8.72 10.22
C SER A 15 -16.75 -7.51 9.66
N SER A 16 -15.45 -7.38 9.96
CA SER A 16 -14.65 -6.26 9.49
C SER A 16 -14.77 -6.22 7.98
N CYS A 17 -15.54 -5.26 7.46
CA CYS A 17 -15.52 -4.95 6.05
C CYS A 17 -14.11 -4.44 5.77
N ALA A 18 -13.27 -5.31 5.21
CA ALA A 18 -12.00 -4.87 4.69
C ALA A 18 -12.28 -3.94 3.51
N ASN A 19 -11.97 -2.66 3.66
CA ASN A 19 -11.96 -1.73 2.53
C ASN A 19 -10.69 -1.97 1.71
N ILE A 20 -10.89 -2.33 0.45
CA ILE A 20 -9.85 -2.70 -0.50
C ILE A 20 -10.08 -1.88 -1.77
N ASP A 21 -9.02 -1.26 -2.29
CA ASP A 21 -9.10 -0.48 -3.53
C ASP A 21 -9.22 -1.39 -4.78
N GLU A 22 -9.33 -0.77 -5.95
CA GLU A 22 -9.45 -1.46 -7.25
C GLU A 22 -8.19 -2.27 -7.62
N ARG A 23 -7.04 -1.95 -7.05
CA ARG A 23 -5.77 -2.66 -7.26
C ARG A 23 -5.53 -3.74 -6.21
N GLY A 24 -6.41 -3.90 -5.23
CA GLY A 24 -6.32 -4.94 -4.21
C GLY A 24 -5.59 -4.54 -2.94
N PHE A 25 -5.33 -3.25 -2.70
CA PHE A 25 -4.71 -2.76 -1.48
C PHE A 25 -5.74 -2.45 -0.40
N TYR A 26 -5.47 -2.87 0.84
CA TYR A 26 -6.28 -2.43 1.97
C TYR A 26 -6.10 -0.92 2.19
N THR A 27 -7.20 -0.18 2.27
CA THR A 27 -7.17 1.29 2.44
C THR A 27 -7.25 1.71 3.91
N GLU A 28 -7.58 0.79 4.81
CA GLU A 28 -7.64 1.02 6.26
C GLU A 28 -7.40 -0.27 7.06
N GLY A 29 -7.35 -0.13 8.40
CA GLY A 29 -7.15 -1.24 9.34
C GLY A 29 -5.70 -1.70 9.47
N GLU A 30 -5.48 -2.84 10.13
CA GLU A 30 -4.12 -3.34 10.41
C GLU A 30 -3.33 -3.72 9.16
N ASN A 31 -4.01 -4.05 8.07
CA ASN A 31 -3.39 -4.40 6.80
C ASN A 31 -3.25 -3.21 5.85
N VAL A 32 -3.46 -1.97 6.32
CA VAL A 32 -3.42 -0.77 5.47
C VAL A 32 -2.17 -0.73 4.58
N ARG A 33 -2.36 -0.36 3.31
CA ARG A 33 -1.37 -0.36 2.22
C ARG A 33 -0.84 -1.74 1.79
N LYS A 34 -1.22 -2.83 2.44
CA LYS A 34 -0.85 -4.19 2.02
C LYS A 34 -1.75 -4.64 0.89
N HIS A 35 -1.21 -5.32 -0.10
CA HIS A 35 -1.96 -5.93 -1.19
C HIS A 35 -2.50 -7.30 -0.76
N LYS A 36 -3.81 -7.50 -0.96
CA LYS A 36 -4.58 -8.65 -0.47
C LYS A 36 -4.01 -10.00 -0.91
N ILE A 37 -3.59 -10.10 -2.18
CA ILE A 37 -3.20 -11.40 -2.78
C ILE A 37 -1.73 -11.70 -2.52
N THR A 38 -0.85 -10.73 -2.71
CA THR A 38 0.61 -10.92 -2.53
C THR A 38 0.98 -10.96 -1.05
N GLY A 39 0.18 -10.35 -0.18
CA GLY A 39 0.52 -10.22 1.24
C GLY A 39 1.74 -9.33 1.46
N THR A 40 2.10 -8.48 0.48
CA THR A 40 3.19 -7.50 0.53
C THR A 40 2.64 -6.10 0.35
N TYR A 41 3.47 -5.06 0.47
CA TYR A 41 3.08 -3.68 0.13
C TYR A 41 3.07 -3.39 -1.37
N TYR A 42 3.29 -4.41 -2.19
CA TYR A 42 3.36 -4.35 -3.64
C TYR A 42 2.33 -5.27 -4.27
N ASP A 43 1.72 -4.81 -5.35
CA ASP A 43 0.86 -5.59 -6.23
C ASP A 43 1.67 -6.66 -7.00
N PRO A 44 1.04 -7.53 -7.81
CA PRO A 44 1.74 -8.54 -8.59
C PRO A 44 2.68 -7.97 -9.67
N SER A 45 2.49 -6.70 -10.05
CA SER A 45 3.33 -5.98 -11.00
C SER A 45 4.56 -5.36 -10.32
N GLY A 46 4.63 -5.39 -8.98
CA GLY A 46 5.74 -4.87 -8.19
C GLY A 46 5.60 -3.42 -7.76
N TYR A 47 4.40 -2.83 -7.87
CA TYR A 47 4.13 -1.44 -7.51
C TYR A 47 3.30 -1.33 -6.24
N ASP A 48 3.54 -0.31 -5.43
CA ASP A 48 2.80 -0.04 -4.22
C ASP A 48 1.47 0.72 -4.47
N ILE A 49 0.76 1.03 -3.37
CA ILE A 49 -0.50 1.80 -3.43
C ILE A 49 -0.31 3.23 -3.95
N ASP A 50 0.90 3.75 -4.01
CA ASP A 50 1.19 5.06 -4.60
C ASP A 50 1.75 4.92 -6.04
N ASN A 51 1.73 3.71 -6.60
CA ASN A 51 2.21 3.36 -7.94
C ASN A 51 3.74 3.48 -8.10
N HIS A 52 4.50 3.18 -7.05
CA HIS A 52 5.97 3.16 -7.07
C HIS A 52 6.52 1.75 -6.82
N ASP A 53 7.61 1.41 -7.48
CA ASP A 53 8.34 0.16 -7.29
C ASP A 53 9.04 0.11 -5.92
N ILE A 54 9.74 -1.00 -5.63
CA ILE A 54 10.51 -1.16 -4.40
C ILE A 54 11.67 -0.15 -4.26
N GLU A 55 12.13 0.43 -5.36
CA GLU A 55 13.15 1.48 -5.37
C GLU A 55 12.55 2.88 -5.23
N GLY A 56 11.21 3.00 -5.18
CA GLY A 56 10.50 4.26 -5.04
C GLY A 56 10.27 5.00 -6.35
N TYR A 57 10.29 4.31 -7.50
CA TYR A 57 10.06 4.90 -8.82
C TYR A 57 8.75 4.42 -9.46
N ASN A 58 8.03 5.33 -10.09
CA ASN A 58 6.85 5.00 -10.89
C ASN A 58 7.24 4.27 -12.19
N PRO A 59 6.27 3.72 -12.95
CA PRO A 59 6.53 3.05 -14.23
C PRO A 59 7.28 3.93 -15.25
N GLU A 60 7.12 5.25 -15.17
CA GLU A 60 7.82 6.22 -16.01
C GLU A 60 9.27 6.51 -15.56
N GLY A 61 9.69 6.00 -14.39
CA GLY A 61 11.05 6.12 -13.86
C GLY A 61 11.31 7.37 -13.02
N TYR A 62 10.26 8.01 -12.50
CA TYR A 62 10.32 9.16 -11.60
C TYR A 62 10.03 8.75 -10.16
N ASP A 63 10.74 9.32 -9.21
CA ASP A 63 10.44 9.17 -7.79
C ASP A 63 9.31 10.09 -7.32
N TYR A 64 9.00 10.03 -6.02
CA TYR A 64 8.01 10.88 -5.36
C TYR A 64 8.25 12.38 -5.50
N ASP A 65 9.50 12.80 -5.70
CA ASP A 65 9.90 14.20 -5.87
C ASP A 65 9.97 14.62 -7.36
N GLY A 66 9.70 13.70 -8.28
CA GLY A 66 9.75 13.93 -9.72
C GLY A 66 11.16 13.85 -10.32
N TYR A 67 12.13 13.23 -9.64
CA TYR A 67 13.47 13.01 -10.15
C TYR A 67 13.65 11.61 -10.70
N THR A 68 14.46 11.52 -11.76
CA THR A 68 14.90 10.23 -12.29
C THR A 68 16.22 9.79 -11.65
N ARG A 69 16.55 8.51 -11.79
CA ARG A 69 17.89 7.98 -11.46
C ARG A 69 19.02 8.76 -12.13
N GLU A 70 18.81 9.29 -13.33
CA GLU A 70 19.81 10.10 -14.06
C GLU A 70 20.00 11.48 -13.45
N ASP A 71 18.96 12.09 -12.88
CA ASP A 71 19.08 13.39 -12.22
C ASP A 71 19.93 13.27 -10.95
N TYR A 72 19.73 12.21 -10.16
CA TYR A 72 20.61 11.91 -9.01
C TYR A 72 22.07 11.71 -9.43
N LYS A 73 22.33 10.98 -10.54
CA LYS A 73 23.70 10.81 -11.06
C LYS A 73 24.33 12.15 -11.43
N LYS A 74 23.60 13.06 -12.10
CA LYS A 74 24.09 14.40 -12.44
C LYS A 74 24.41 15.23 -11.19
N ILE A 75 23.52 15.23 -10.20
CA ILE A 75 23.73 15.94 -8.93
C ILE A 75 24.98 15.41 -8.22
N LEU A 76 25.14 14.09 -8.14
CA LEU A 76 26.29 13.47 -7.50
C LEU A 76 27.60 13.80 -8.21
N ASN A 77 27.60 13.80 -9.55
CA ASN A 77 28.78 14.15 -10.34
C ASN A 77 29.17 15.62 -10.20
N ASN A 78 28.19 16.52 -10.06
CA ASN A 78 28.44 17.94 -9.81
C ASN A 78 29.01 18.18 -8.42
N LYS A 79 28.59 17.43 -7.40
CA LYS A 79 29.15 17.53 -6.03
C LYS A 79 30.59 17.03 -5.90
N LYS A 80 31.07 16.24 -6.87
CA LYS A 80 32.45 15.70 -6.91
C LYS A 80 33.43 16.63 -7.63
N LYS A 81 32.96 17.73 -8.23
CA LYS A 81 33.78 18.78 -8.83
C LYS A 81 33.96 19.92 -7.83
#